data_AF-A0A2T5G3E7-F1
#
_entry.id   AF-A0A2T5G3E7-F1
#
_cell.length_a   1.000
_cell.length_b   1.000
_cell.length_c   1.000
_cell.angle_alpha   90.00
_cell.angle_beta   90.00
_cell.angle_gamma   90.00
#
_symmetry.space_group_name_H-M   'P 1'
#
loop_
_entity.id
_entity.type
_entity.pdbx_description
1 polymer ?
#
loop_
_entity_poly.entity_id
_entity_poly.type
_entity_poly.pdbx_seq_one_letter_code
_entity_poly.pdbx_strand_id
1 'polypeptide(L)'
;MHLDPAIPFVELLAAGPAPAVVFTGHNHVHSIVRKAGIAFVQTAAMLDAPGYRVIDVEAGRIRVSFRPIDDPDLRAAIARFHRLMPGFTPYPEPEGTEADRAADLPGVPEAATEAAAERPGQGER
;
A
#
# COMPACT_ATOMS: atom_id res chain seq x y z
N MET A 1 -11.37 2.53 -2.09
CA MET A 1 -11.30 3.39 -0.89
C MET A 1 -11.87 4.75 -1.29
N HIS A 2 -12.84 5.27 -0.55
CA HIS A 2 -13.37 6.62 -0.76
C HIS A 2 -13.09 7.41 0.51
N LEU A 3 -12.38 8.53 0.37
CA LEU A 3 -12.14 9.50 1.43
C LEU A 3 -12.94 10.76 1.07
N ASP A 4 -13.69 11.28 2.01
CA ASP A 4 -14.37 12.57 1.83
C ASP A 4 -13.30 13.66 1.56
N PRO A 5 -13.38 14.39 0.44
CA PRO A 5 -12.41 15.45 0.12
C PRO A 5 -12.32 16.56 1.18
N ALA A 6 -13.35 16.74 2.01
CA ALA A 6 -13.35 17.70 3.10
C ALA A 6 -12.45 17.27 4.29
N ILE A 7 -12.06 15.99 4.36
CA ILE A 7 -11.14 15.51 5.39
C ILE A 7 -9.71 15.86 4.96
N PRO A 8 -8.95 16.62 5.76
CA PRO A 8 -7.55 16.94 5.47
C PRO A 8 -6.64 15.74 5.77
N PHE A 9 -6.86 14.63 5.06
CA PHE A 9 -6.29 13.31 5.37
C PHE A 9 -4.76 13.31 5.46
N VAL A 10 -4.09 13.98 4.52
CA VAL A 10 -2.62 14.09 4.50
C VAL A 10 -2.11 14.86 5.72
N GLU A 11 -2.79 15.93 6.11
CA GLU A 11 -2.39 16.76 7.26
C GLU A 11 -2.60 16.00 8.57
N LEU A 12 -3.72 15.28 8.71
CA LEU A 12 -4.02 14.45 9.87
C LEU A 12 -2.99 13.34 10.07
N LEU A 13 -2.59 12.67 8.99
CA LEU A 13 -1.54 11.64 9.06
C LEU A 13 -0.16 12.23 9.35
N ALA A 14 0.18 13.37 8.73
CA ALA A 14 1.46 14.04 8.93
C ALA A 14 1.62 14.64 10.34
N ALA A 15 0.50 14.94 11.03
CA ALA A 15 0.51 15.39 12.42
C ALA A 15 0.72 14.24 13.44
N GLY A 16 0.68 12.98 12.98
CA GLY A 16 0.91 11.82 13.82
C GLY A 16 2.35 11.75 14.35
N PRO A 17 2.58 11.20 15.56
CA PRO A 17 3.91 11.12 16.17
C PRO A 17 4.80 10.02 15.55
N ALA A 18 4.27 9.24 14.60
CA ALA A 18 4.93 8.09 14.01
C ALA A 18 4.90 8.18 12.47
N PRO A 19 5.89 7.59 11.78
CA PRO A 19 5.83 7.45 10.32
C PRO A 19 4.54 6.75 9.88
N ALA A 20 3.91 7.27 8.83
CA ALA A 20 2.68 6.71 8.29
C ALA A 20 2.92 6.03 6.94
N VAL A 21 2.27 4.89 6.75
CA VAL A 21 2.20 4.18 5.47
C VAL A 21 0.75 3.95 5.11
N VAL A 22 0.36 4.30 3.89
CA VAL A 22 -1.01 4.15 3.37
C VAL A 22 -0.99 3.15 2.23
N PHE A 23 -1.72 2.05 2.38
CA PHE A 23 -1.88 1.03 1.35
C PHE A 23 -3.16 1.25 0.55
N THR A 24 -3.04 1.35 -0.77
CA THR A 24 -4.17 1.63 -1.68
C THR A 24 -4.14 0.72 -2.92
N GLY A 25 -5.22 0.79 -3.70
CA GLY A 25 -5.32 0.24 -5.06
C GLY A 25 -6.01 1.27 -5.96
N HIS A 26 -6.86 0.81 -6.89
CA HIS A 26 -7.74 1.63 -7.76
C HIS A 26 -7.14 2.20 -9.05
N ASN A 27 -5.87 2.63 -9.09
CA ASN A 27 -5.28 3.18 -10.31
C ASN A 27 -4.76 2.11 -11.31
N HIS A 28 -4.84 0.83 -10.95
CA HIS A 28 -4.34 -0.31 -11.74
C HIS A 28 -2.82 -0.34 -12.01
N VAL A 29 -2.02 0.46 -11.29
CA VAL A 29 -0.56 0.50 -11.45
C VAL A 29 0.14 0.46 -10.11
N HIS A 30 1.17 -0.37 -9.99
CA HIS A 30 2.07 -0.32 -8.85
C HIS A 30 2.74 1.05 -8.73
N SER A 31 2.63 1.68 -7.57
CA SER A 31 3.38 2.90 -7.28
C SER A 31 3.77 2.99 -5.82
N ILE A 32 4.93 3.58 -5.54
CA ILE A 32 5.30 3.98 -4.18
C ILE A 32 5.72 5.45 -4.20
N VAL A 33 4.93 6.30 -3.55
CA VAL A 33 5.17 7.75 -3.50
C VAL A 33 5.33 8.19 -2.06
N ARG A 34 6.26 9.12 -1.81
CA ARG A 34 6.42 9.76 -0.49
C ARG A 34 5.93 11.21 -0.54
N LYS A 35 5.08 11.61 0.40
CA LYS A 35 4.59 12.98 0.55
C LYS A 35 4.37 13.31 2.02
N ALA A 36 4.89 14.46 2.48
CA ALA A 36 4.73 14.93 3.86
C ALA A 36 5.14 13.88 4.93
N GLY A 37 6.22 13.12 4.68
CA GLY A 37 6.67 12.05 5.58
C GLY A 37 5.84 10.76 5.51
N ILE A 38 4.78 10.71 4.70
CA ILE A 38 3.90 9.56 4.50
C ILE A 38 4.34 8.78 3.27
N ALA A 39 4.40 7.47 3.35
CA ALA A 39 4.57 6.59 2.20
C ALA A 39 3.21 6.07 1.71
N PHE A 40 2.88 6.31 0.45
CA PHE A 40 1.69 5.79 -0.23
C PHE A 40 2.12 4.61 -1.09
N VAL A 41 1.61 3.43 -0.78
CA VAL A 41 1.92 2.17 -1.47
C VAL A 41 0.68 1.72 -2.21
N GLN A 42 0.73 1.81 -3.53
CA GLN A 42 -0.37 1.44 -4.40
C GLN A 42 -0.11 0.10 -5.09
N THR A 43 -1.11 -0.77 -5.03
CA THR A 43 -1.07 -2.09 -5.65
C THR A 43 -1.96 -2.11 -6.89
N ALA A 44 -1.41 -2.49 -8.04
CA ALA A 44 -2.17 -2.75 -9.25
C ALA A 44 -3.22 -3.84 -9.01
N ALA A 45 -4.27 -3.86 -9.82
CA ALA A 45 -5.25 -4.93 -9.70
C ALA A 45 -4.65 -6.25 -10.18
N MET A 46 -5.05 -7.34 -9.55
CA MET A 46 -4.61 -8.71 -9.88
C MET A 46 -4.87 -9.07 -11.35
N LEU A 47 -5.88 -8.45 -11.97
CA LEU A 47 -6.22 -8.66 -13.37
C LEU A 47 -5.17 -8.06 -14.33
N ASP A 48 -4.44 -7.03 -13.91
CA ASP A 48 -3.44 -6.38 -14.76
C ASP A 48 -2.02 -6.88 -14.46
N ALA A 49 -1.67 -6.97 -13.17
CA ALA A 49 -0.38 -7.46 -12.70
C ALA A 49 -0.59 -8.52 -11.60
N PRO A 50 -0.66 -9.82 -11.96
CA PRO A 50 -0.91 -10.89 -11.00
C PRO A 50 0.20 -10.96 -9.94
N GLY A 51 -0.17 -10.68 -8.69
CA GLY A 51 0.74 -10.69 -7.57
C GLY A 51 0.18 -9.98 -6.34
N TYR A 52 0.97 -9.95 -5.29
CA TYR A 52 0.60 -9.32 -4.02
C TYR A 52 1.79 -8.64 -3.36
N ARG A 53 1.50 -7.74 -2.42
CA ARG A 53 2.53 -7.12 -1.58
C ARG A 53 2.72 -7.92 -0.30
N VAL A 54 3.98 -8.10 0.09
CA VAL A 54 4.36 -8.58 1.42
C VAL A 54 4.90 -7.40 2.21
N ILE A 55 4.29 -7.18 3.38
CA ILE A 55 4.65 -6.11 4.30
C ILE A 55 5.27 -6.74 5.54
N ASP A 56 6.59 -6.65 5.65
CA ASP A 56 7.30 -7.07 6.85
C ASP A 56 7.44 -5.87 7.78
N VAL A 57 6.99 -6.00 9.03
CA VAL A 57 7.04 -4.94 10.04
C VAL A 57 7.97 -5.38 11.16
N GLU A 58 9.05 -4.64 11.34
CA GLU A 58 10.08 -4.84 12.36
C GLU A 58 10.26 -3.56 13.17
N ALA A 59 10.96 -3.65 14.31
CA ALA A 59 11.31 -2.48 15.10
C ALA A 59 12.07 -1.44 14.25
N GLY A 60 11.48 -0.26 14.09
CA GLY A 60 12.08 0.86 13.35
C GLY A 60 12.04 0.72 11.82
N ARG A 61 11.51 -0.37 11.25
CA ARG A 61 11.52 -0.61 9.80
C ARG A 61 10.25 -1.30 9.31
N ILE A 62 9.75 -0.85 8.17
CA ILE A 62 8.72 -1.53 7.39
C ILE A 62 9.32 -1.85 6.02
N ARG A 63 9.33 -3.12 5.62
CA ARG A 63 9.76 -3.54 4.28
C ARG A 63 8.54 -3.89 3.45
N VAL A 64 8.43 -3.25 2.30
CA VAL A 64 7.42 -3.54 1.29
C VAL A 64 8.10 -4.29 0.15
N SER A 65 7.60 -5.46 -0.21
CA SER A 65 8.04 -6.19 -1.40
C SER A 65 6.86 -6.67 -2.23
N PHE A 66 7.09 -6.90 -3.52
CA PHE A 66 6.11 -7.51 -4.42
C PHE A 66 6.46 -8.97 -4.67
N ARG A 67 5.42 -9.81 -4.69
CA ARG A 67 5.51 -11.23 -5.04
C ARG A 67 4.63 -11.45 -6.27
N PRO A 68 5.22 -11.61 -7.46
CA PRO A 68 4.45 -11.96 -8.66
C PRO A 68 3.90 -13.37 -8.51
N ILE A 69 2.69 -13.59 -9.04
CA ILE A 69 2.12 -14.92 -9.21
C ILE A 69 2.35 -15.33 -10.67
N ASP A 70 3.27 -16.25 -10.88
CA ASP A 70 3.54 -16.80 -12.20
C ASP A 70 2.84 -18.15 -12.38
N ASP A 71 1.53 -18.08 -12.59
CA ASP A 71 0.65 -19.23 -12.83
C ASP A 71 0.04 -19.12 -14.24
N PRO A 72 0.39 -20.03 -15.18
CA PRO A 72 -0.15 -20.02 -16.53
C PRO A 72 -1.68 -20.13 -16.61
N ASP A 73 -2.30 -20.89 -15.70
CA ASP A 73 -3.75 -21.09 -15.68
C ASP A 73 -4.45 -19.82 -15.23
N LEU A 74 -3.88 -19.13 -14.22
CA LEU A 74 -4.35 -17.81 -13.80
C LEU A 74 -4.23 -16.79 -14.95
N ARG A 75 -3.09 -16.75 -15.64
CA ARG A 75 -2.89 -15.84 -16.79
C ARG A 75 -3.91 -16.12 -17.90
N ALA A 76 -4.19 -17.38 -18.19
CA ALA A 76 -5.21 -17.77 -19.17
C ALA A 76 -6.63 -17.37 -18.74
N ALA A 77 -6.96 -17.54 -17.45
CA ALA A 77 -8.24 -17.13 -16.88
C ALA A 77 -8.44 -15.61 -16.95
N ILE A 78 -7.41 -14.83 -16.62
CA ILE A 78 -7.41 -13.36 -16.72
C ILE A 78 -7.58 -12.91 -18.17
N ALA A 79 -6.82 -13.49 -19.12
CA ALA A 79 -6.97 -13.17 -20.53
C ALA A 79 -8.39 -13.48 -21.05
N ARG A 80 -8.99 -14.58 -20.60
CA ARG A 80 -10.38 -14.92 -20.90
C ARG A 80 -11.35 -13.93 -20.27
N PHE A 81 -11.11 -13.50 -19.03
CA PHE A 81 -11.93 -12.50 -18.32
C PHE A 81 -11.99 -11.19 -19.11
N HIS A 82 -10.83 -10.61 -19.45
CA HIS A 82 -10.76 -9.36 -20.22
C HIS A 82 -11.46 -9.45 -21.58
N ARG A 83 -11.37 -10.61 -22.26
CA ARG A 83 -12.05 -10.82 -23.54
C ARG A 83 -13.58 -10.91 -23.39
N LEU A 84 -14.08 -11.49 -22.30
CA LEU A 84 -15.49 -11.80 -22.12
C LEU A 84 -16.25 -10.73 -21.31
N MET A 85 -15.56 -9.81 -20.65
CA MET A 85 -16.16 -8.76 -19.83
C MET A 85 -15.85 -7.37 -20.39
N PRO A 86 -16.73 -6.82 -21.25
CA PRO A 86 -16.61 -5.45 -21.75
C PRO A 86 -16.47 -4.44 -20.60
N GLY A 87 -15.61 -3.44 -20.78
CA GLY A 87 -15.32 -2.42 -19.78
C GLY A 87 -14.17 -2.77 -18.83
N PHE A 88 -13.68 -4.02 -18.85
CA PHE A 88 -12.49 -4.45 -18.11
C PHE A 88 -11.36 -4.70 -19.10
N THR A 89 -10.82 -3.65 -19.72
CA THR A 89 -9.63 -3.77 -20.58
C THR A 89 -8.38 -3.79 -19.69
N PRO A 90 -7.33 -4.57 -20.01
CA PRO A 90 -6.07 -4.53 -19.27
C PRO A 90 -5.50 -3.11 -19.25
N TYR A 91 -5.03 -2.67 -18.09
CA TYR A 91 -4.36 -1.39 -17.94
C TYR A 91 -2.94 -1.45 -18.55
N PRO A 92 -2.48 -0.40 -19.25
CA PRO A 92 -1.12 -0.37 -19.78
C PRO A 92 -0.08 -0.24 -18.66
N GLU A 93 0.99 -1.03 -18.75
CA GLU A 93 2.16 -0.96 -17.83
C GLU A 93 1.80 -1.03 -16.33
N PRO A 94 0.98 -2.00 -15.89
CA PRO A 94 0.50 -2.08 -14.50
C PRO A 94 1.62 -2.35 -13.48
N GLU A 95 2.76 -2.82 -13.97
CA GLU A 95 3.94 -3.14 -13.17
C GLU A 95 4.65 -1.90 -12.60
N GLY A 96 4.49 -0.73 -13.22
CA GLY A 96 5.28 0.46 -12.90
C GLY A 96 6.79 0.22 -13.03
N THR A 97 7.59 1.01 -12.31
CA THR A 97 9.05 0.82 -12.24
C THR A 97 9.44 -0.18 -11.15
N GLU A 98 10.70 -0.61 -11.12
CA GLU A 98 11.20 -1.46 -10.02
C GLU A 98 11.07 -0.78 -8.65
N ALA A 99 11.34 0.53 -8.59
CA ALA A 99 11.20 1.34 -7.37
C ALA A 99 9.74 1.44 -6.87
N ASP A 100 8.77 1.18 -7.76
CA ASP A 100 7.36 1.12 -7.40
C ASP A 100 6.96 -0.21 -6.77
N ARG A 101 7.78 -1.27 -6.90
CA ARG A 101 7.45 -2.63 -6.45
C ARG A 101 8.07 -3.01 -5.11
N ALA A 102 9.08 -2.30 -4.64
CA ALA A 102 9.70 -2.54 -3.34
C ALA A 102 10.20 -1.25 -2.69
N ALA A 103 10.11 -1.18 -1.37
CA ALA A 103 10.67 -0.08 -0.60
C ALA A 103 10.99 -0.50 0.84
N ASP A 104 12.05 0.10 1.39
CA ASP A 104 12.26 0.16 2.83
C ASP A 104 11.73 1.51 3.35
N LEU A 105 10.86 1.43 4.35
CA LEU A 105 10.16 2.55 4.96
C LEU A 105 10.52 2.64 6.44
N PRO A 106 10.58 3.86 7.02
CA PRO A 106 10.77 4.01 8.45
C PRO A 106 9.57 3.42 9.22
N GLY A 107 9.87 2.64 10.26
CA GLY A 107 8.88 2.15 11.23
C GLY A 107 9.05 2.82 12.60
N VAL A 108 8.34 2.32 13.62
CA VAL A 108 8.47 2.79 15.00
C VAL A 108 9.51 1.94 15.73
N PRO A 109 10.54 2.52 16.36
CA PRO A 109 11.51 1.78 17.17
C PRO A 109 10.87 1.07 18.36
N GLU A 110 11.43 -0.06 18.79
CA GLU A 110 10.89 -0.90 19.87
C GLU A 110 10.69 -0.13 21.19
N ALA A 111 11.67 0.70 21.57
CA ALA A 111 11.59 1.56 22.75
C ALA A 111 10.46 2.60 22.72
N ALA A 112 9.99 3.00 21.53
CA ALA A 112 8.88 3.94 21.37
C ALA A 112 7.51 3.23 21.45
N THR A 113 7.44 1.93 21.12
CA THR A 113 6.25 1.09 21.30
C THR A 113 5.92 0.84 22.77
N GLU A 114 6.94 0.62 23.61
CA GLU A 114 6.76 0.41 25.06
C GLU A 114 6.24 1.69 25.75
N ALA A 115 6.83 2.85 25.44
CA ALA A 115 6.40 4.14 25.98
C ALA A 115 4.98 4.57 25.55
N ALA A 116 4.46 4.04 24.44
CA ALA A 116 3.08 4.26 24.00
C ALA A 116 2.08 3.32 24.71
N ALA A 117 2.49 2.08 25.00
CA ALA A 117 1.69 1.11 25.76
C ALA A 117 1.51 1.51 27.24
N GLU A 118 2.45 2.27 27.79
CA GLU A 118 2.42 2.79 29.16
C GLU A 118 1.56 4.05 29.37
N ARG A 119 0.80 4.52 28.36
CA ARG A 119 -0.19 5.60 28.52
C ARG A 119 -1.61 5.03 28.67
N PRO A 120 -2.02 4.49 29.84
CA PRO A 120 -3.43 4.23 30.09
C PRO A 120 -4.19 5.57 30.12
N GLY A 121 -5.41 5.55 29.60
CA GLY A 121 -6.24 6.72 29.32
C GLY A 121 -6.16 7.86 30.34
N GLN A 122 -5.67 9.01 29.90
CA GLN A 122 -6.12 10.30 30.41
C GLN A 122 -7.33 10.64 29.52
N GLY A 123 -8.56 10.34 29.90
CA GLY A 123 -9.23 10.76 31.12
C GLY A 123 -10.34 11.71 30.67
N GLU A 124 -11.55 11.18 30.51
CA GLU A 124 -12.77 11.98 30.43
C GLU A 124 -12.79 12.97 31.60
N ARG A 125 -12.76 14.27 31.32
CA ARG A 125 -13.38 15.34 32.13
C ARG A 125 -13.78 16.49 31.21
#